data_AF-A0A7S3RPP1-F1
#
_entry.id   AF-A0A7S3RPP1-F1
#
_cell.length_a   1.000
_cell.length_b   1.000
_cell.length_c   1.000
_cell.angle_alpha   90.00
_cell.angle_beta   90.00
_cell.angle_gamma   90.00
#
_symmetry.space_group_name_H-M   'P 1'
#
loop_
_entity.id
_entity.type
_entity.pdbx_description
1 polymer ?
#
loop_
_entity_poly.entity_id
_entity_poly.type
_entity_poly.pdbx_seq_one_letter_code
_entity_poly.pdbx_strand_id
1 'polypeptide(L)'
;GEGRCGPGESTASCPSDCPGVTTPPQCGEEPHSDPQGNAVVDGRGHHVASAAACCDACAAHAKKSPKRPCNSWVFCYKPHCWSADNGNTHLFGECWLKWQSDAAHPLYGQRGAYTDGYRRANRDKHLNGKYPEASNPEWVGATKAWGEAHGTAPFGVAPGSRRNQSVPTHVSWMGGVMGATVDLHVSWTTDEHGTMRSSAGDTIVDYRPWESREQNLKRGVKPEQMKF
;
A
#
# COMPACT_ATOMS: atom_id res chain seq x y z
N GLY A 1 16.69 -4.87 -4.58
CA GLY A 1 16.24 -3.51 -4.39
C GLY A 1 16.65 -3.04 -3.02
N GLU A 2 17.36 -1.92 -2.97
CA GLU A 2 17.97 -1.35 -1.76
C GLU A 2 17.05 -0.35 -1.05
N GLY A 3 15.80 -0.23 -1.51
CA GLY A 3 14.77 0.57 -0.85
C GLY A 3 14.92 2.07 -1.03
N ARG A 4 15.77 2.48 -1.97
CA ARG A 4 15.97 3.85 -2.35
C ARG A 4 15.91 3.95 -3.84
N CYS A 5 15.31 5.03 -4.32
CA CYS A 5 15.35 5.30 -5.73
C CYS A 5 16.71 5.88 -6.11
N GLY A 6 17.54 5.06 -6.74
CA GLY A 6 18.89 5.44 -7.18
C GLY A 6 18.88 6.36 -8.41
N PRO A 7 19.98 7.10 -8.68
CA PRO A 7 20.12 7.87 -9.91
C PRO A 7 19.97 6.96 -11.15
N GLY A 8 18.97 7.24 -12.01
CA GLY A 8 18.69 6.47 -13.23
C GLY A 8 17.72 5.30 -13.04
N GLU A 9 17.27 5.04 -11.81
CA GLU A 9 16.21 4.08 -11.54
C GLU A 9 14.82 4.71 -11.76
N SER A 10 13.86 3.89 -12.19
CA SER A 10 12.48 4.29 -12.54
C SER A 10 11.52 3.17 -12.19
N THR A 11 10.21 3.39 -12.31
CA THR A 11 9.23 2.30 -12.27
C THR A 11 9.48 1.22 -13.32
N ALA A 12 10.14 1.56 -14.43
CA ALA A 12 10.48 0.60 -15.48
C ALA A 12 11.78 -0.19 -15.17
N SER A 13 12.78 0.46 -14.59
CA SER A 13 14.10 -0.16 -14.32
C SER A 13 14.25 -0.74 -12.92
N CYS A 14 13.58 -0.15 -11.92
CA CYS A 14 13.53 -0.63 -10.53
C CYS A 14 12.14 -0.38 -9.91
N PRO A 15 11.08 -1.06 -10.37
CA PRO A 15 9.73 -0.92 -9.81
C PRO A 15 9.65 -1.25 -8.31
N SER A 16 10.66 -1.91 -7.76
CA SER A 16 10.73 -2.29 -6.35
C SER A 16 11.21 -1.18 -5.43
N ASP A 17 11.92 -0.18 -5.94
CA ASP A 17 12.48 0.91 -5.13
C ASP A 17 12.14 2.33 -5.66
N CYS A 18 11.70 2.44 -6.93
CA CYS A 18 11.40 3.71 -7.61
C CYS A 18 9.97 3.84 -8.13
N PRO A 19 8.92 3.74 -7.31
CA PRO A 19 7.62 4.22 -7.75
C PRO A 19 7.64 5.75 -8.02
N GLY A 20 8.46 6.49 -7.25
CA GLY A 20 8.46 7.95 -7.25
C GLY A 20 7.16 8.53 -6.69
N VAL A 21 7.12 9.85 -6.48
CA VAL A 21 5.87 10.57 -6.24
C VAL A 21 5.32 11.00 -7.58
N THR A 22 4.08 10.61 -7.87
CA THR A 22 3.39 10.84 -9.15
C THR A 22 2.19 11.77 -9.01
N THR A 23 1.88 12.20 -7.79
CA THR A 23 0.75 13.04 -7.44
C THR A 23 1.17 14.45 -6.99
N PRO A 24 0.23 15.41 -7.02
CA PRO A 24 0.44 16.71 -6.39
C PRO A 24 0.66 16.62 -4.87
N PRO A 25 1.34 17.61 -4.24
CA PRO A 25 1.68 17.56 -2.81
C PRO A 25 0.50 17.34 -1.85
N GLN A 26 -0.70 17.85 -2.17
CA GLN A 26 -1.88 17.69 -1.31
C GLN A 26 -2.35 16.24 -1.17
N CYS A 27 -1.90 15.34 -2.04
CA CYS A 27 -2.22 13.92 -1.96
C CYS A 27 -1.45 13.20 -0.86
N GLY A 28 -0.37 13.83 -0.36
CA GLY A 28 0.52 13.26 0.66
C GLY A 28 1.04 11.89 0.25
N GLU A 29 1.34 11.70 -1.04
CA GLU A 29 1.80 10.40 -1.54
C GLU A 29 3.14 10.02 -0.94
N GLU A 30 3.16 8.79 -0.46
CA GLU A 30 4.32 8.14 0.09
C GLU A 30 4.50 6.76 -0.57
N PRO A 31 5.51 6.62 -1.44
CA PRO A 31 6.04 5.35 -1.88
C PRO A 31 6.17 4.31 -0.78
N HIS A 32 5.87 3.05 -1.10
CA HIS A 32 6.07 1.93 -0.17
C HIS A 32 5.34 2.14 1.16
N SER A 33 4.08 2.55 1.09
CA SER A 33 3.29 2.75 2.30
C SER A 33 1.86 2.24 2.14
N ASP A 34 1.31 1.73 3.24
CA ASP A 34 -0.10 1.38 3.36
C ASP A 34 -0.71 2.16 4.54
N PRO A 35 -1.09 3.43 4.32
CA PRO A 35 -1.92 4.17 5.26
C PRO A 35 -3.19 3.39 5.60
N GLN A 36 -3.47 3.26 6.89
CA GLN A 36 -4.66 2.58 7.39
C GLN A 36 -5.91 3.46 7.22
N GLY A 37 -7.03 2.92 7.70
CA GLY A 37 -8.31 3.61 7.78
C GLY A 37 -9.45 2.66 7.42
N ASN A 38 -10.66 3.07 7.79
CA ASN A 38 -11.87 2.36 7.38
C ASN A 38 -12.05 2.55 5.88
N ALA A 39 -12.14 1.45 5.13
CA ALA A 39 -12.46 1.52 3.71
C ALA A 39 -13.83 2.19 3.52
N VAL A 40 -13.85 3.32 2.82
CA VAL A 40 -15.07 4.02 2.41
C VAL A 40 -15.42 3.73 0.95
N VAL A 41 -14.44 3.24 0.17
CA VAL A 41 -14.64 2.54 -1.11
C VAL A 41 -13.75 1.30 -1.11
N ASP A 42 -14.35 0.16 -1.47
CA ASP A 42 -13.65 -1.12 -1.61
C ASP A 42 -12.78 -1.11 -2.87
N GLY A 43 -11.46 -1.27 -2.71
CA GLY A 43 -10.51 -1.19 -3.81
C GLY A 43 -10.59 -2.35 -4.79
N ARG A 44 -11.11 -3.52 -4.37
CA ARG A 44 -11.26 -4.71 -5.23
C ARG A 44 -12.17 -4.45 -6.43
N GLY A 45 -13.19 -3.61 -6.24
CA GLY A 45 -14.11 -3.21 -7.29
C GLY A 45 -13.82 -1.81 -7.84
N HIS A 46 -12.76 -1.15 -7.38
CA HIS A 46 -12.45 0.24 -7.72
C HIS A 46 -11.04 0.36 -8.29
N HIS A 47 -10.93 0.17 -9.60
CA HIS A 47 -9.68 0.32 -10.33
C HIS A 47 -9.59 1.69 -11.02
N VAL A 48 -8.42 2.32 -10.90
CA VAL A 48 -8.09 3.60 -11.56
C VAL A 48 -6.74 3.46 -12.29
N ALA A 49 -6.45 4.38 -13.20
CA ALA A 49 -5.26 4.28 -14.05
C ALA A 49 -3.94 4.69 -13.36
N SER A 50 -4.00 5.44 -12.26
CA SER A 50 -2.80 5.99 -11.60
C SER A 50 -3.05 6.38 -10.14
N ALA A 51 -1.98 6.59 -9.37
CA ALA A 51 -2.07 7.13 -8.02
C ALA A 51 -2.72 8.53 -8.00
N ALA A 52 -2.46 9.36 -9.02
CA ALA A 52 -3.12 10.67 -9.16
C ALA A 52 -4.65 10.53 -9.29
N ALA A 53 -5.11 9.59 -10.10
CA ALA A 53 -6.54 9.30 -10.22
C ALA A 53 -7.14 8.75 -8.90
N CYS A 54 -6.36 7.98 -8.12
CA CYS A 54 -6.79 7.51 -6.81
C CYS A 54 -6.92 8.65 -5.79
N CYS A 55 -5.95 9.58 -5.78
CA CYS A 55 -6.02 10.80 -4.97
C CYS A 55 -7.22 11.67 -5.36
N ASP A 56 -7.45 11.89 -6.65
CA ASP A 56 -8.60 12.66 -7.15
C ASP A 56 -9.93 12.01 -6.74
N ALA A 57 -10.01 10.68 -6.81
CA ALA A 57 -11.17 9.92 -6.33
C ALA A 57 -11.38 10.10 -4.82
N CYS A 58 -10.30 10.09 -4.02
CA CYS A 58 -10.36 10.39 -2.59
C CYS A 58 -10.91 11.80 -2.32
N ALA A 59 -10.36 12.82 -2.99
CA ALA A 59 -10.80 14.20 -2.86
C ALA A 59 -12.27 14.37 -3.29
N ALA A 60 -12.70 13.68 -4.36
CA ALA A 60 -14.09 13.69 -4.81
C ALA A 60 -15.03 13.00 -3.82
N HIS A 61 -14.62 11.88 -3.22
CA HIS A 61 -15.37 11.20 -2.18
C HIS A 61 -15.53 12.08 -0.93
N ALA A 62 -14.45 12.73 -0.50
CA ALA A 62 -14.45 13.63 0.66
C ALA A 62 -15.52 14.73 0.55
N LYS A 63 -15.69 15.32 -0.65
CA LYS A 63 -16.71 16.36 -0.92
C LYS A 63 -18.15 15.84 -0.81
N LYS A 64 -18.37 14.54 -1.04
CA LYS A 64 -19.71 13.92 -1.06
C LYS A 64 -20.09 13.25 0.27
N SER A 65 -19.11 12.91 1.09
CA SER A 65 -19.29 12.08 2.29
C SER A 65 -18.79 12.79 3.56
N PRO A 66 -19.45 13.84 4.05
CA PRO A 66 -18.94 14.67 5.14
C PRO A 66 -18.81 13.95 6.50
N LYS A 67 -19.51 12.82 6.70
CA LYS A 67 -19.43 12.02 7.95
C LYS A 67 -18.18 11.14 8.02
N ARG A 68 -17.75 10.59 6.89
CA ARG A 68 -16.55 9.75 6.74
C ARG A 68 -15.88 10.13 5.43
N PRO A 69 -15.31 11.35 5.35
CA PRO A 69 -14.68 11.82 4.12
C PRO A 69 -13.45 10.96 3.85
N CYS A 70 -13.14 10.70 2.58
CA CYS A 70 -11.86 10.06 2.31
C CYS A 70 -10.74 11.04 2.68
N ASN A 71 -9.74 10.56 3.42
CA ASN A 71 -8.55 11.34 3.77
C ASN A 71 -7.27 10.49 3.74
N SER A 72 -7.37 9.25 3.29
CA SER A 72 -6.29 8.27 3.20
C SER A 72 -6.59 7.38 2.00
N TRP A 73 -5.57 7.01 1.22
CA TRP A 73 -5.76 6.16 0.05
C TRP A 73 -4.55 5.23 -0.15
N VAL A 74 -4.77 4.11 -0.83
CA VAL A 74 -3.68 3.29 -1.39
C VAL A 74 -3.99 2.88 -2.82
N PHE A 75 -2.96 2.83 -3.64
CA PHE A 75 -3.00 2.48 -5.05
C PHE A 75 -2.01 1.35 -5.36
N CYS A 76 -2.47 0.33 -6.08
CA CYS A 76 -1.59 -0.70 -6.60
C CYS A 76 -1.00 -0.30 -7.96
N TYR A 77 0.29 0.05 -7.96
CA TYR A 77 1.02 0.49 -9.16
C TYR A 77 1.75 -0.64 -9.89
N LYS A 78 1.73 -1.85 -9.36
CA LYS A 78 2.34 -3.04 -9.95
C LYS A 78 1.28 -3.95 -10.56
N PRO A 79 1.65 -4.90 -11.43
CA PRO A 79 0.72 -5.95 -11.87
C PRO A 79 0.07 -6.69 -10.69
N HIS A 80 0.80 -6.80 -9.58
CA HIS A 80 0.30 -7.33 -8.33
C HIS A 80 0.95 -6.63 -7.13
N CYS A 81 0.12 -6.23 -6.17
CA CYS A 81 0.58 -5.72 -4.88
C CYS A 81 0.38 -6.78 -3.80
N TRP A 82 1.43 -7.02 -3.04
CA TRP A 82 1.36 -7.85 -1.85
C TRP A 82 0.77 -7.06 -0.67
N SER A 83 -0.07 -7.72 0.11
CA SER A 83 -0.59 -7.23 1.38
C SER A 83 -0.51 -8.34 2.43
N ALA A 84 -0.50 -7.97 3.71
CA ALA A 84 -0.45 -8.93 4.81
C ALA A 84 -1.80 -9.59 5.13
N ASP A 85 -2.86 -9.30 4.36
CA ASP A 85 -4.25 -9.72 4.56
C ASP A 85 -4.55 -11.16 4.06
N ASN A 86 -3.60 -12.08 4.23
CA ASN A 86 -3.75 -13.52 4.01
C ASN A 86 -3.97 -14.00 2.56
N GLY A 87 -3.50 -13.25 1.56
CA GLY A 87 -3.33 -13.78 0.20
C GLY A 87 -4.40 -13.36 -0.80
N ASN A 88 -5.15 -12.29 -0.51
CA ASN A 88 -5.91 -11.60 -1.56
C ASN A 88 -4.97 -11.24 -2.72
N THR A 89 -5.49 -11.34 -3.94
CA THR A 89 -4.76 -10.88 -5.10
C THR A 89 -5.09 -9.41 -5.26
N HIS A 90 -4.12 -8.53 -5.03
CA HIS A 90 -4.30 -7.13 -5.36
C HIS A 90 -3.74 -6.83 -6.73
N LEU A 91 -4.56 -6.31 -7.62
CA LEU A 91 -4.20 -6.09 -9.01
C LEU A 91 -3.85 -4.64 -9.30
N PHE A 92 -3.12 -4.43 -10.40
CA PHE A 92 -2.86 -3.10 -10.90
C PHE A 92 -4.15 -2.29 -10.99
N GLY A 93 -4.08 -1.06 -10.50
CA GLY A 93 -5.19 -0.13 -10.55
C GLY A 93 -6.04 -0.11 -9.28
N GLU A 94 -5.97 -1.14 -8.43
CA GLU A 94 -6.71 -1.16 -7.16
C GLU A 94 -6.49 0.12 -6.36
N CYS A 95 -7.58 0.85 -6.13
CA CYS A 95 -7.61 2.10 -5.39
C CYS A 95 -8.54 1.96 -4.19
N TRP A 96 -7.95 1.90 -3.01
CA TRP A 96 -8.71 1.86 -1.76
C TRP A 96 -8.85 3.28 -1.23
N LEU A 97 -10.07 3.75 -1.10
CA LEU A 97 -10.36 5.02 -0.43
C LEU A 97 -10.67 4.74 1.02
N LYS A 98 -9.98 5.41 1.93
CA LYS A 98 -10.04 5.17 3.37
C LYS A 98 -10.34 6.45 4.13
N TRP A 99 -10.98 6.28 5.28
CA TRP A 99 -11.19 7.34 6.27
C TRP A 99 -10.44 7.00 7.57
N GLN A 100 -9.64 7.95 8.02
CA GLN A 100 -9.01 7.98 9.34
C GLN A 100 -9.64 9.09 10.17
N SER A 101 -9.79 8.86 11.47
CA SER A 101 -10.35 9.86 12.38
C SER A 101 -9.39 11.02 12.68
N ASP A 102 -8.08 10.77 12.59
CA ASP A 102 -7.02 11.76 12.81
C ASP A 102 -5.97 11.67 11.70
N ALA A 103 -6.18 12.44 10.62
CA ALA A 103 -5.25 12.50 9.50
C ALA A 103 -3.96 13.30 9.81
N ALA A 104 -3.91 14.05 10.91
CA ALA A 104 -2.67 14.71 11.35
C ALA A 104 -1.71 13.72 12.03
N HIS A 105 -2.24 12.62 12.58
CA HIS A 105 -1.46 11.53 13.16
C HIS A 105 -1.81 10.19 12.49
N PRO A 106 -1.55 10.05 11.18
CA PRO A 106 -2.02 8.92 10.40
C PRO A 106 -1.49 7.59 10.92
N LEU A 107 -2.36 6.59 10.88
CA LEU A 107 -2.01 5.19 11.06
C LEU A 107 -1.52 4.59 9.76
N TYR A 108 -0.62 3.63 9.91
CA TYR A 108 -0.10 2.81 8.83
C TYR A 108 -0.20 1.34 9.22
N GLY A 109 -0.43 0.48 8.24
CA GLY A 109 -0.38 -0.97 8.41
C GLY A 109 1.04 -1.45 8.19
N GLN A 110 1.68 -0.86 7.19
CA GLN A 110 3.03 -1.17 6.77
C GLN A 110 3.65 0.08 6.14
N ARG A 111 4.95 0.25 6.31
CA ARG A 111 5.68 1.41 5.76
C ARG A 111 7.14 1.05 5.47
N GLY A 112 7.61 1.42 4.29
CA GLY A 112 8.96 1.25 3.80
C GLY A 112 9.40 -0.21 3.62
N ALA A 113 10.62 -0.51 4.07
CA ALA A 113 11.25 -1.82 3.92
C ALA A 113 10.72 -2.84 4.92
N TYR A 114 10.53 -4.07 4.49
CA TYR A 114 10.29 -5.17 5.40
C TYR A 114 11.63 -5.72 5.90
N THR A 115 11.75 -5.86 7.21
CA THR A 115 12.89 -6.56 7.80
C THR A 115 12.91 -8.04 7.37
N ASP A 116 14.08 -8.67 7.46
CA ASP A 116 14.19 -10.11 7.22
C ASP A 116 13.33 -10.94 8.19
N GLY A 117 13.17 -10.46 9.43
CA GLY A 117 12.26 -11.05 10.41
C GLY A 117 10.82 -11.07 9.89
N TYR A 118 10.33 -9.92 9.43
CA TYR A 118 9.00 -9.78 8.84
C TYR A 118 8.79 -10.72 7.65
N ARG A 119 9.75 -10.74 6.72
CA ARG A 119 9.68 -11.55 5.49
C ARG A 119 9.67 -13.05 5.80
N ARG A 120 10.41 -13.50 6.81
CA ARG A 120 10.36 -14.89 7.29
C ARG A 120 9.02 -15.22 7.95
N ALA A 121 8.54 -14.34 8.83
CA ALA A 121 7.30 -14.55 9.57
C ALA A 121 6.05 -14.55 8.69
N ASN A 122 6.10 -13.91 7.52
CA ASN A 122 4.97 -13.79 6.59
C ASN A 122 5.18 -14.58 5.26
N ARG A 123 6.15 -15.50 5.22
CA ARG A 123 6.52 -16.22 3.99
C ARG A 123 5.35 -17.04 3.43
N ASP A 124 4.58 -17.69 4.30
CA ASP A 124 3.43 -18.53 3.96
C ASP A 124 2.31 -17.75 3.25
N LYS A 125 2.08 -16.49 3.63
CA LYS A 125 1.08 -15.60 3.01
C LYS A 125 1.34 -15.36 1.54
N HIS A 126 2.60 -15.44 1.11
CA HIS A 126 2.97 -15.28 -0.30
C HIS A 126 2.99 -16.62 -1.05
N LEU A 127 3.43 -17.70 -0.42
CA LEU A 127 3.65 -19.00 -1.07
C LEU A 127 2.38 -19.75 -1.47
N ASN A 128 1.28 -19.50 -0.76
CA ASN A 128 0.03 -20.24 -0.95
C ASN A 128 -0.93 -19.57 -1.94
N GLY A 129 -0.66 -18.33 -2.36
CA GLY A 129 -1.47 -17.61 -3.33
C GLY A 129 -1.23 -18.09 -4.77
N LYS A 130 -2.29 -18.10 -5.59
CA LYS A 130 -2.18 -18.16 -7.06
C LYS A 130 -2.43 -16.78 -7.65
N TYR A 131 -1.77 -16.46 -8.76
CA TYR A 131 -2.23 -15.37 -9.60
C TYR A 131 -3.57 -15.75 -10.24
N PRO A 132 -4.45 -14.78 -10.55
CA PRO A 132 -5.68 -15.06 -11.24
C PRO A 132 -5.44 -15.79 -12.57
N GLU A 133 -6.41 -16.61 -12.97
CA GLU A 133 -6.38 -17.28 -14.27
C GLU A 133 -6.53 -16.25 -15.41
N ALA A 134 -6.04 -16.59 -16.61
CA ALA A 134 -6.13 -15.71 -17.77
C ALA A 134 -7.58 -15.39 -18.20
N SER A 135 -8.54 -16.22 -17.78
CA SER A 135 -9.97 -16.03 -17.99
C SER A 135 -10.63 -15.11 -16.96
N ASN A 136 -9.93 -14.71 -15.89
CA ASN A 136 -10.48 -13.80 -14.90
C ASN A 136 -10.61 -12.38 -15.50
N PRO A 137 -11.82 -11.79 -15.53
CA PRO A 137 -12.05 -10.51 -16.19
C PRO A 137 -11.36 -9.33 -15.48
N GLU A 138 -11.23 -9.35 -14.15
CA GLU A 138 -10.52 -8.33 -13.38
C GLU A 138 -9.02 -8.36 -13.70
N TRP A 139 -8.46 -9.56 -13.82
CA TRP A 139 -7.07 -9.77 -14.26
C TRP A 139 -6.83 -9.26 -15.68
N VAL A 140 -7.71 -9.61 -16.62
CA VAL A 140 -7.60 -9.13 -18.01
C VAL A 140 -7.68 -7.60 -18.06
N GLY A 141 -8.60 -7.00 -17.30
CA GLY A 141 -8.72 -5.55 -17.20
C GLY A 141 -7.46 -4.90 -16.62
N ALA A 142 -6.96 -5.40 -15.49
CA ALA A 142 -5.78 -4.85 -14.82
C ALA A 142 -4.51 -4.99 -15.66
N THR A 143 -4.30 -6.13 -16.32
CA THR A 143 -3.12 -6.36 -17.18
C THR A 143 -3.14 -5.49 -18.44
N LYS A 144 -4.32 -5.29 -19.05
CA LYS A 144 -4.49 -4.35 -20.15
C LYS A 144 -4.17 -2.91 -19.70
N ALA A 145 -4.77 -2.47 -18.58
CA ALA A 145 -4.52 -1.13 -18.04
C ALA A 145 -3.04 -0.92 -17.69
N TRP A 146 -2.38 -1.94 -17.13
CA TRP A 146 -0.94 -1.90 -16.86
C TRP A 146 -0.13 -1.74 -18.15
N GLY A 147 -0.47 -2.49 -19.20
CA GLY A 147 0.22 -2.38 -20.48
C GLY A 147 0.01 -1.03 -21.18
N GLU A 148 -1.17 -0.44 -21.03
CA GLU A 148 -1.44 0.93 -21.51
C GLU A 148 -0.64 1.98 -20.71
N ALA A 149 -0.52 1.81 -19.40
CA ALA A 149 0.21 2.73 -18.53
C ALA A 149 1.74 2.62 -18.66
N HIS A 150 2.28 1.42 -18.95
CA HIS A 150 3.71 1.13 -18.90
C HIS A 150 4.31 0.62 -20.21
N GLY A 151 3.50 0.50 -21.27
CA GLY A 151 3.95 0.12 -22.62
C GLY A 151 4.51 -1.31 -22.75
N THR A 152 4.21 -2.21 -21.80
CA THR A 152 4.78 -3.56 -21.74
C THR A 152 3.76 -4.59 -21.24
N ALA A 153 4.07 -5.89 -21.25
CA ALA A 153 3.26 -6.92 -20.58
C ALA A 153 3.72 -7.12 -19.10
N PRO A 154 2.81 -7.42 -18.16
CA PRO A 154 3.11 -7.49 -16.73
C PRO A 154 4.28 -8.44 -16.45
N PHE A 155 5.42 -7.86 -16.07
CA PHE A 155 6.66 -8.62 -15.93
C PHE A 155 6.56 -9.68 -14.82
N GLY A 156 7.01 -10.90 -15.12
CA GLY A 156 7.18 -11.96 -14.13
C GLY A 156 5.89 -12.54 -13.53
N VAL A 157 4.73 -12.28 -14.14
CA VAL A 157 3.46 -12.85 -13.70
C VAL A 157 2.86 -13.76 -14.77
N ALA A 158 2.76 -15.06 -14.46
CA ALA A 158 2.06 -16.04 -15.28
C ALA A 158 0.66 -16.30 -14.69
N PRO A 159 -0.43 -16.14 -15.47
CA PRO A 159 -1.78 -16.40 -14.98
C PRO A 159 -1.93 -17.84 -14.44
N GLY A 160 -2.67 -17.99 -13.34
CA GLY A 160 -2.88 -19.29 -12.68
C GLY A 160 -1.67 -19.89 -11.97
N SER A 161 -0.47 -19.33 -12.15
CA SER A 161 0.74 -19.84 -11.52
C SER A 161 0.71 -19.56 -10.01
N ARG A 162 1.43 -20.39 -9.24
CA ARG A 162 1.72 -20.04 -7.83
C ARG A 162 2.48 -18.72 -7.79
N ARG A 163 2.15 -17.89 -6.81
CA ARG A 163 2.96 -16.73 -6.42
C ARG A 163 4.19 -17.23 -5.64
N ASN A 164 5.02 -18.07 -6.27
CA ASN A 164 6.19 -18.72 -5.66
C ASN A 164 7.36 -17.75 -5.46
N GLN A 165 7.05 -16.53 -5.03
CA GLN A 165 7.99 -15.46 -4.74
C GLN A 165 8.13 -15.34 -3.22
N SER A 166 9.28 -14.86 -2.77
CA SER A 166 9.44 -14.43 -1.38
C SER A 166 8.59 -13.18 -1.13
N VAL A 167 8.22 -12.93 0.13
CA VAL A 167 7.72 -11.60 0.56
C VAL A 167 8.61 -10.51 -0.05
N PRO A 168 8.03 -9.46 -0.66
CA PRO A 168 8.78 -8.33 -1.21
C PRO A 168 9.75 -7.75 -0.18
N THR A 169 10.75 -6.99 -0.64
CA THR A 169 11.65 -6.26 0.25
C THR A 169 11.02 -4.99 0.80
N HIS A 170 10.01 -4.44 0.13
CA HIS A 170 9.31 -3.21 0.49
C HIS A 170 7.80 -3.38 0.34
N VAL A 171 7.04 -2.56 1.06
CA VAL A 171 5.60 -2.43 0.84
C VAL A 171 5.34 -2.14 -0.63
N SER A 172 4.43 -2.90 -1.26
CA SER A 172 4.18 -2.80 -2.70
C SER A 172 3.11 -1.78 -3.10
N TRP A 173 2.54 -1.08 -2.14
CA TRP A 173 1.54 -0.04 -2.35
C TRP A 173 2.17 1.34 -2.49
N MET A 174 1.53 2.20 -3.27
CA MET A 174 1.65 3.66 -3.13
C MET A 174 0.52 4.12 -2.20
N GLY A 175 0.85 4.75 -1.09
CA GLY A 175 -0.15 5.28 -0.17
C GLY A 175 -0.19 6.80 -0.22
N GLY A 176 -1.24 7.40 0.31
CA GLY A 176 -1.23 8.81 0.63
C GLY A 176 -2.22 9.20 1.70
N VAL A 177 -1.88 10.26 2.44
CA VAL A 177 -2.73 10.89 3.45
C VAL A 177 -2.98 12.32 3.01
N MET A 178 -4.25 12.67 2.80
CA MET A 178 -4.61 13.95 2.20
C MET A 178 -4.15 15.11 3.10
N GLY A 179 -3.35 16.01 2.53
CA GLY A 179 -2.77 17.17 3.21
C GLY A 179 -1.54 16.88 4.07
N ALA A 180 -1.09 15.64 4.19
CA ALA A 180 0.13 15.30 4.91
C ALA A 180 1.37 15.76 4.12
N THR A 181 2.39 16.24 4.86
CA THR A 181 3.71 16.49 4.29
C THR A 181 4.58 15.25 4.47
N VAL A 182 5.12 14.73 3.38
CA VAL A 182 5.97 13.53 3.37
C VAL A 182 7.42 13.96 3.13
N ASP A 183 8.31 13.66 4.07
CA ASP A 183 9.75 13.81 3.88
C ASP A 183 10.32 12.53 3.25
N LEU A 184 10.61 12.59 1.95
CA LEU A 184 11.16 11.46 1.18
C LEU A 184 12.61 11.12 1.54
N HIS A 185 13.30 11.95 2.34
CA HIS A 185 14.62 11.60 2.89
C HIS A 185 14.53 10.69 4.12
N VAL A 186 13.35 10.58 4.73
CA VAL A 186 13.10 9.70 5.87
C VAL A 186 12.73 8.31 5.36
N SER A 187 13.61 7.33 5.60
CA SER A 187 13.33 5.93 5.29
C SER A 187 12.58 5.25 6.43
N TRP A 188 11.69 4.33 6.09
CA TRP A 188 10.92 3.54 7.05
C TRP A 188 11.24 2.05 6.94
N THR A 189 11.12 1.34 8.06
CA THR A 189 11.24 -0.12 8.13
C THR A 189 10.11 -0.71 8.96
N THR A 190 9.45 -1.76 8.48
CA THR A 190 8.44 -2.55 9.19
C THR A 190 9.05 -3.87 9.70
N ASP A 191 8.98 -4.09 11.02
CA ASP A 191 9.45 -5.30 11.69
C ASP A 191 8.37 -6.38 11.81
N GLU A 192 8.77 -7.61 12.18
CA GLU A 192 7.89 -8.78 12.36
C GLU A 192 6.71 -8.57 13.32
N HIS A 193 6.79 -7.56 14.18
CA HIS A 193 5.74 -7.23 15.13
C HIS A 193 4.77 -6.17 14.57
N GLY A 194 4.98 -5.68 13.36
CA GLY A 194 4.21 -4.58 12.76
C GLY A 194 4.64 -3.21 13.28
N THR A 195 5.83 -3.10 13.87
CA THR A 195 6.38 -1.80 14.27
C THR A 195 7.12 -1.19 13.10
N MET A 196 6.80 0.06 12.80
CA MET A 196 7.41 0.87 11.76
C MET A 196 8.35 1.88 12.40
N ARG A 197 9.63 1.90 11.99
CA ARG A 197 10.66 2.81 12.50
C ARG A 197 11.18 3.70 11.39
N SER A 198 11.33 5.00 11.67
CA SER A 198 11.88 5.98 10.75
C SER A 198 13.37 6.20 10.98
N SER A 199 14.11 6.60 9.95
CA SER A 199 15.51 7.05 10.10
C SER A 199 15.65 8.35 10.88
N ALA A 200 14.55 9.09 11.10
CA ALA A 200 14.50 10.29 11.94
C ALA A 200 14.22 9.98 13.42
N GLY A 201 13.99 8.71 13.78
CA GLY A 201 13.76 8.27 15.16
C GLY A 201 12.29 8.09 15.54
N ASP A 202 11.36 8.26 14.60
CA ASP A 202 9.93 8.04 14.85
C ASP A 202 9.60 6.55 14.92
N THR A 203 8.54 6.23 15.66
CA THR A 203 7.99 4.89 15.74
C THR A 203 6.47 4.92 15.63
N ILE A 204 5.93 4.10 14.74
CA ILE A 204 4.50 3.85 14.56
C ILE A 204 4.27 2.35 14.78
N VAL A 205 3.24 1.98 15.52
CA VAL A 205 2.85 0.58 15.69
C VAL A 205 1.59 0.35 14.88
N ASP A 206 1.53 -0.73 14.09
CA ASP A 206 0.30 -1.08 13.38
C ASP A 206 -0.87 -1.18 14.37
N TYR A 207 -1.99 -0.55 14.03
CA TYR A 207 -3.24 -0.86 14.69
C TYR A 207 -3.85 -2.11 14.07
N ARG A 208 -4.30 -3.06 14.89
CA ARG A 208 -4.98 -4.27 14.44
C ARG A 208 -6.43 -4.26 14.89
N PRO A 209 -7.39 -4.03 13.98
CA PRO A 209 -8.82 -4.00 14.32
C PRO A 209 -9.35 -5.36 14.81
N TRP A 210 -8.63 -6.46 14.57
CA TRP A 210 -8.98 -7.80 15.07
C TRP A 210 -8.37 -8.12 16.44
N GLU A 211 -7.49 -7.26 16.99
CA GLU A 211 -6.98 -7.37 18.35
C GLU A 211 -7.80 -6.50 19.31
N SER A 212 -7.88 -6.89 20.58
CA SER A 212 -8.54 -6.09 21.61
C SER A 212 -7.81 -4.76 21.82
N ARG A 213 -8.51 -3.79 22.44
CA ARG A 213 -7.91 -2.52 22.83
C ARG A 213 -6.69 -2.72 23.73
N GLU A 214 -6.78 -3.63 24.70
CA GLU A 214 -5.67 -3.95 25.62
C GLU A 214 -4.46 -4.53 24.87
N GLN A 215 -4.70 -5.42 23.90
CA GLN A 215 -3.64 -5.99 23.07
C GLN A 215 -2.93 -4.91 22.24
N ASN A 216 -3.68 -4.02 21.60
CA ASN A 216 -3.10 -2.91 20.84
C ASN A 216 -2.31 -1.93 21.74
N LEU A 217 -2.83 -1.61 22.94
CA LEU A 217 -2.13 -0.75 23.90
C LEU A 217 -0.81 -1.39 24.35
N LYS A 218 -0.81 -2.70 24.65
CA LYS A 218 0.39 -3.44 25.06
C LYS A 218 1.47 -3.44 23.97
N ARG A 219 1.08 -3.38 22.70
CA ARG A 219 2.00 -3.29 21.56
C ARG A 219 2.54 -1.88 21.33
N GLY A 220 1.97 -0.87 21.98
CA GLY A 220 2.40 0.53 21.87
C GLY A 220 1.59 1.37 20.89
N VAL A 221 0.43 0.90 20.43
CA VAL A 221 -0.50 1.74 19.67
C VAL A 221 -1.05 2.81 20.61
N LYS A 222 -1.03 4.07 20.20
CA LYS A 222 -1.46 5.16 21.07
C LYS A 222 -3.00 5.23 21.15
N PRO A 223 -3.60 5.52 22.33
CA PRO A 223 -5.05 5.55 22.50
C PRO A 223 -5.79 6.46 21.50
N GLU A 224 -5.19 7.60 21.15
CA GLU A 224 -5.74 8.56 20.20
C GLU A 224 -5.85 8.00 18.78
N GLN A 225 -5.01 7.02 18.44
CA GLN A 225 -5.01 6.35 17.14
C GLN A 225 -6.02 5.20 17.06
N MET A 226 -6.72 4.85 18.16
CA MET A 226 -7.70 3.76 18.19
C MET A 226 -9.14 4.23 17.93
N LYS A 227 -9.32 5.42 17.34
CA LYS A 227 -10.63 6.02 17.11
C LYS A 227 -11.13 5.64 15.71
N PHE A 228 -12.12 4.74 15.62
CA PHE A 228 -12.79 4.33 14.38
C PHE A 228 -14.32 4.42 14.51
#